data_AF-A0A1Q7YGW2-F1
#
_entry.id   AF-A0A1Q7YGW2-F1
#
_cell.length_a   1.000
_cell.length_b   1.000
_cell.length_c   1.000
_cell.angle_alpha   90.00
_cell.angle_beta   90.00
_cell.angle_gamma   90.00
#
_symmetry.space_group_name_H-M   'P 1'
#
loop_
_entity.id
_entity.type
_entity.pdbx_description
1 polymer ?
#
loop_
_entity_poly.entity_id
_entity_poly.type
_entity_poly.pdbx_seq_one_letter_code
_entity_poly.pdbx_strand_id
1 'polypeptide(L)'
;MLEDEEETRRGGDRGDAEIKQNRFSLFPVSPRLRVFCSSLLLMIRMKRIFLYSVCCSLAFVFGACGNQPVEVSRNVASNTNAPGASSANPPAASAPAASQASGGGEAIDTSKYDAAIDSAKKQADRKPNDLGARSALAHAYLARANALRDARQYRVALGDYRRTLQYDPENRDAQQNAAMIIMIMKQMGREVPEPGQEPAPLPFQGGAANRPSASASSSVPLAKSH
;
A
#
# COMPACT_ATOMS: atom_id res chain seq x y z
N MET A 1 43.34 30.25 54.96
CA MET A 1 42.85 29.59 56.19
C MET A 1 41.85 28.57 55.71
N LEU A 2 42.35 27.41 55.25
CA LEU A 2 42.69 26.23 56.07
C LEU A 2 41.36 25.57 56.47
N GLU A 3 40.96 24.51 55.74
CA GLU A 3 41.20 23.09 56.13
C GLU A 3 40.21 22.73 57.26
N ASP A 4 39.29 21.77 57.14
CA ASP A 4 39.57 20.33 57.22
C ASP A 4 38.36 19.45 56.83
N GLU A 5 38.65 18.44 55.99
CA GLU A 5 38.34 16.98 56.14
C GLU A 5 36.86 16.51 56.11
N GLU A 6 36.40 15.70 55.14
CA GLU A 6 36.81 14.33 54.73
C GLU A 6 36.64 13.28 55.85
N GLU A 7 35.57 12.46 55.78
CA GLU A 7 35.53 11.16 56.48
C GLU A 7 34.54 10.20 55.79
N THR A 8 35.13 9.41 54.88
CA THR A 8 35.01 7.96 54.73
C THR A 8 33.69 7.26 54.33
N ARG A 9 33.73 6.80 53.07
CA ARG A 9 33.66 5.37 52.66
C ARG A 9 33.29 4.36 53.75
N ARG A 10 32.10 3.76 53.64
CA ARG A 10 31.87 2.31 53.82
C ARG A 10 31.56 1.75 52.42
N GLY A 11 32.30 0.80 51.85
CA GLY A 11 32.67 -0.50 52.42
C GLY A 11 31.41 -1.40 52.39
N GLY A 12 31.30 -2.48 51.64
CA GLY A 12 32.28 -3.18 50.81
C GLY A 12 31.56 -4.24 49.96
N ASP A 13 32.34 -4.73 49.01
CA ASP A 13 32.13 -5.87 48.14
C ASP A 13 32.09 -7.21 48.93
N ARG A 14 31.69 -8.29 48.24
CA ARG A 14 31.43 -9.70 48.66
C ARG A 14 29.94 -9.95 48.96
N GLY A 15 29.20 -10.75 48.19
CA GLY A 15 29.60 -11.95 47.48
C GLY A 15 29.17 -13.14 48.31
N ASP A 16 27.89 -13.51 48.22
CA ASP A 16 27.37 -14.79 48.68
C ASP A 16 26.30 -15.28 47.70
N ALA A 17 26.73 -16.21 46.86
CA ALA A 17 25.86 -17.09 46.13
C ALA A 17 25.23 -18.05 47.14
N GLU A 18 23.95 -17.86 47.47
CA GLU A 18 23.17 -18.88 48.18
C GLU A 18 22.04 -19.39 47.28
N ILE A 19 22.32 -20.55 46.68
CA ILE A 19 21.39 -21.43 45.98
C ILE A 19 20.29 -21.84 46.98
N LYS A 20 19.15 -21.15 46.96
CA LYS A 20 17.91 -21.66 47.54
C LYS A 20 17.13 -22.39 46.46
N GLN A 21 17.45 -23.68 46.34
CA GLN A 21 16.49 -24.67 45.91
C GLN A 21 15.21 -24.53 46.75
N ASN A 22 14.08 -24.80 46.09
CA ASN A 22 12.87 -25.36 46.69
C ASN A 22 11.77 -24.38 47.15
N ARG A 23 10.83 -24.09 46.25
CA ARG A 23 9.45 -24.59 46.37
C ARG A 23 8.65 -24.20 45.13
N PHE A 24 8.75 -25.04 44.11
CA PHE A 24 7.84 -25.03 42.97
C PHE A 24 6.49 -25.55 43.47
N SER A 25 5.61 -24.64 43.86
CA SER A 25 4.22 -24.97 44.16
C SER A 25 3.56 -25.46 42.88
N LEU A 26 3.15 -26.74 42.92
CA LEU A 26 2.26 -27.36 41.97
C LEU A 26 1.02 -26.49 41.76
N PHE A 27 0.91 -25.86 40.59
CA PHE A 27 -0.38 -25.48 40.04
C PHE A 27 -0.93 -26.67 39.25
N PRO A 28 -2.09 -27.23 39.62
CA PRO A 28 -2.72 -28.31 38.86
C PRO A 28 -3.19 -27.77 37.51
N VAL A 29 -2.55 -28.21 36.43
CA VAL A 29 -3.00 -27.98 35.06
C VAL A 29 -4.24 -28.84 34.81
N SER A 30 -5.39 -28.18 34.72
CA SER A 30 -6.69 -28.79 34.45
C SER A 30 -6.71 -29.56 33.11
N PRO A 31 -7.22 -30.81 33.07
CA PRO A 31 -7.20 -31.65 31.86
C PRO A 31 -8.20 -31.26 30.76
N ARG A 32 -8.98 -30.18 30.92
CA ARG A 32 -10.00 -29.75 29.94
C ARG A 32 -9.44 -29.05 28.69
N LEU A 33 -8.16 -28.66 28.69
CA LEU A 33 -7.58 -27.90 27.56
C LEU A 33 -7.01 -28.77 26.43
N ARG A 34 -6.84 -30.09 26.64
CA ARG A 34 -6.31 -30.99 25.60
C ARG A 34 -7.36 -31.39 24.54
N VAL A 35 -8.65 -31.28 24.85
CA VAL A 35 -9.72 -31.68 23.90
C VAL A 35 -10.00 -30.59 22.86
N PHE A 36 -9.85 -29.31 23.21
CA PHE A 36 -10.12 -28.19 22.29
C PHE A 36 -9.08 -28.04 21.17
N CYS A 37 -7.84 -28.49 21.38
CA CYS A 37 -6.78 -28.35 20.37
C CYS A 37 -6.94 -29.36 19.21
N SER A 38 -7.40 -30.59 19.50
CA SER A 38 -7.65 -31.59 18.46
C SER A 38 -8.82 -31.22 17.54
N SER A 39 -9.90 -30.64 18.07
CA SER A 39 -11.06 -30.24 17.25
C SER A 39 -10.75 -29.06 16.32
N LEU A 40 -9.94 -28.10 16.77
CA LEU A 40 -9.54 -26.96 15.94
C LEU A 40 -8.57 -27.39 14.82
N LEU A 41 -7.65 -28.30 15.12
CA LEU A 41 -6.74 -28.89 14.11
C LEU A 41 -7.47 -29.74 13.07
N LEU A 42 -8.54 -30.45 13.46
CA LEU A 42 -9.37 -31.23 12.53
C LEU A 42 -10.18 -30.32 11.58
N MET A 43 -10.70 -29.20 12.09
CA MET A 43 -11.43 -28.21 11.27
C MET A 43 -10.52 -27.51 10.25
N ILE A 44 -9.26 -27.22 10.61
CA ILE A 44 -8.27 -26.65 9.69
C ILE A 44 -7.87 -27.65 8.60
N ARG A 45 -7.75 -28.94 8.94
CA ARG A 45 -7.47 -30.01 7.96
C ARG A 45 -8.63 -30.26 7.00
N MET A 46 -9.88 -30.23 7.46
CA MET A 46 -11.05 -30.42 6.58
C MET A 46 -11.26 -29.27 5.60
N LYS A 47 -10.98 -28.02 5.99
CA LYS A 47 -11.14 -26.84 5.11
C LYS A 47 -10.14 -26.82 3.95
N ARG A 48 -8.92 -27.33 4.18
CA ARG A 48 -7.91 -27.53 3.12
C ARG A 48 -8.29 -28.66 2.16
N ILE A 49 -8.87 -29.75 2.66
CA ILE A 49 -9.32 -30.86 1.81
C ILE A 49 -10.51 -30.42 0.93
N PHE A 50 -11.43 -29.62 1.47
CA PHE A 50 -12.57 -29.10 0.72
C PHE A 50 -12.14 -28.11 -0.38
N LEU A 51 -11.14 -27.26 -0.10
CA LEU A 51 -10.57 -26.33 -1.07
C LEU A 51 -9.86 -27.06 -2.22
N TYR A 52 -9.15 -28.15 -1.94
CA TYR A 52 -8.52 -28.98 -2.97
C TYR A 52 -9.53 -29.76 -3.83
N SER A 53 -10.62 -30.27 -3.24
CA SER A 53 -11.67 -31.00 -3.96
C SER A 53 -12.45 -30.13 -4.96
N VAL A 54 -12.78 -28.90 -4.55
CA VAL A 54 -13.42 -27.91 -5.43
C VAL A 54 -12.47 -27.47 -6.55
N CYS A 55 -11.17 -27.37 -6.28
CA CYS A 55 -10.16 -26.99 -7.28
C CYS A 55 -9.89 -28.11 -8.30
N CYS A 56 -9.87 -29.38 -7.88
CA CYS A 56 -9.70 -30.53 -8.79
C CYS A 56 -10.90 -30.75 -9.72
N SER A 57 -12.11 -30.37 -9.30
CA SER A 57 -13.32 -30.52 -10.13
C SER A 57 -13.42 -29.49 -11.28
N LEU A 58 -12.71 -28.35 -11.17
CA LEU A 58 -12.68 -27.31 -12.20
C LEU A 58 -11.63 -27.54 -13.29
N ALA A 59 -10.72 -28.51 -13.10
CA ALA A 59 -9.68 -28.84 -14.08
C ALA A 59 -10.12 -29.88 -15.14
N PHE A 60 -11.31 -30.47 -15.02
CA PHE A 60 -11.74 -31.61 -15.87
C PHE A 60 -12.73 -31.26 -17.00
N VAL A 61 -13.10 -29.98 -17.16
CA VAL A 61 -14.13 -29.56 -18.15
C VAL A 61 -13.56 -28.84 -19.39
N PHE A 62 -12.25 -28.57 -19.46
CA PHE A 62 -11.61 -28.02 -20.66
C PHE A 62 -10.41 -28.88 -21.09
N GLY A 63 -10.67 -29.95 -21.85
CA GLY A 63 -9.58 -30.78 -22.34
C GLY A 63 -9.96 -31.91 -23.28
N ALA A 64 -11.01 -31.78 -24.10
CA ALA A 64 -11.33 -32.73 -25.15
C ALA A 64 -11.93 -32.01 -26.37
N CYS A 65 -11.10 -31.65 -27.33
CA CYS A 65 -11.38 -31.67 -28.77
C CYS A 65 -10.10 -31.36 -29.57
N GLY A 66 -9.42 -32.43 -30.00
CA GLY A 66 -9.09 -32.66 -31.42
C GLY A 66 -8.16 -31.70 -32.15
N ASN A 67 -6.93 -32.19 -32.34
CA ASN A 67 -6.00 -31.94 -33.46
C ASN A 67 -6.63 -31.68 -34.84
N GLN A 68 -6.03 -30.75 -35.60
CA GLN A 68 -5.55 -31.02 -36.97
C GLN A 68 -4.30 -30.18 -37.28
N PRO A 69 -3.21 -30.77 -37.81
CA PRO A 69 -2.06 -30.05 -38.32
C PRO A 69 -2.21 -29.78 -39.83
N VAL A 70 -1.94 -28.55 -40.27
CA VAL A 70 -1.75 -28.22 -41.69
C VAL A 70 -0.33 -27.72 -41.87
N GLU A 71 0.51 -28.55 -42.49
CA GLU A 71 1.75 -28.14 -43.13
C GLU A 71 1.42 -27.29 -44.36
N VAL A 72 2.00 -26.08 -44.46
CA VAL A 72 2.31 -25.46 -45.76
C VAL A 72 3.65 -24.74 -45.68
N SER A 73 4.62 -25.40 -46.31
CA SER A 73 5.71 -24.89 -47.16
C SER A 73 6.65 -23.77 -46.68
N ARG A 74 7.94 -24.18 -46.70
CA ARG A 74 9.14 -23.35 -46.76
C ARG A 74 9.04 -22.29 -47.87
N ASN A 75 9.50 -21.08 -47.56
CA ASN A 75 10.28 -20.32 -48.54
C ASN A 75 11.53 -19.77 -47.88
N VAL A 76 12.66 -20.27 -48.40
CA VAL A 76 14.01 -19.81 -48.16
C VAL A 76 14.17 -18.49 -48.90
N ALA A 77 14.51 -17.43 -48.18
CA ALA A 77 15.24 -16.30 -48.73
C ALA A 77 16.26 -15.87 -47.68
N SER A 78 17.46 -16.41 -47.86
CA SER A 78 18.71 -15.98 -47.28
C SER A 78 18.92 -14.47 -47.46
N ASN A 79 19.17 -13.74 -46.38
CA ASN A 79 20.23 -12.75 -46.44
C ASN A 79 20.99 -12.67 -45.11
N THR A 80 22.29 -12.86 -45.26
CA THR A 80 23.35 -12.89 -44.27
C THR A 80 23.63 -11.48 -43.74
N ASN A 81 23.79 -11.33 -42.42
CA ASN A 81 24.99 -10.76 -41.79
C ASN A 81 24.79 -10.65 -40.26
N ALA A 82 25.58 -11.41 -39.53
CA ALA A 82 25.96 -11.19 -38.12
C ALA A 82 27.51 -11.11 -38.10
N PRO A 83 28.22 -10.78 -37.00
CA PRO A 83 27.76 -10.53 -35.62
C PRO A 83 28.41 -9.28 -34.95
N GLY A 84 27.97 -8.91 -33.73
CA GLY A 84 28.71 -7.91 -32.94
C GLY A 84 28.08 -7.48 -31.61
N ALA A 85 28.37 -8.27 -30.57
CA ALA A 85 28.57 -7.87 -29.16
C ALA A 85 27.47 -7.14 -28.36
N SER A 86 26.98 -7.89 -27.38
CA SER A 86 26.41 -7.49 -26.09
C SER A 86 27.14 -6.32 -25.40
N SER A 87 26.42 -5.43 -24.71
CA SER A 87 26.54 -5.28 -23.25
C SER A 87 25.55 -4.25 -22.67
N ALA A 88 24.88 -4.69 -21.62
CA ALA A 88 24.20 -4.00 -20.53
C ALA A 88 24.13 -2.45 -20.53
N ASN A 89 22.90 -1.94 -20.47
CA ASN A 89 22.58 -0.71 -19.74
C ASN A 89 21.69 -1.06 -18.53
N PRO A 90 21.91 -0.49 -17.34
CA PRO A 90 21.21 -0.85 -16.11
C PRO A 90 19.77 -0.33 -16.10
N PRO A 91 18.86 -0.89 -15.26
CA PRO A 91 17.51 -0.38 -15.13
C PRO A 91 17.56 1.00 -14.46
N ALA A 92 17.35 2.05 -15.25
CA ALA A 92 17.08 3.37 -14.72
C ALA A 92 15.83 3.26 -13.84
N ALA A 93 16.00 3.57 -12.56
CA ALA A 93 14.96 3.68 -11.57
C ALA A 93 13.79 4.48 -12.16
N SER A 94 12.64 3.83 -12.30
CA SER A 94 11.38 4.50 -12.62
C SER A 94 11.03 5.43 -11.47
N ALA A 95 11.44 6.69 -11.58
CA ALA A 95 10.80 7.79 -10.87
C ALA A 95 9.28 7.67 -11.10
N PRO A 96 8.44 7.92 -10.08
CA PRO A 96 7.01 7.73 -10.24
C PRO A 96 6.52 8.70 -11.31
N ALA A 97 5.75 8.19 -12.26
CA ALA A 97 5.18 8.94 -13.36
C ALA A 97 4.30 10.09 -12.86
N ALA A 98 4.91 11.24 -12.61
CA ALA A 98 4.24 12.51 -12.45
C ALA A 98 3.85 13.05 -13.84
N SER A 99 2.85 12.43 -14.50
CA SER A 99 2.20 13.05 -15.69
C SER A 99 0.96 12.31 -16.20
N GLN A 100 0.19 11.66 -15.33
CA GLN A 100 -1.25 11.51 -15.59
C GLN A 100 -2.01 12.29 -14.54
N ALA A 101 -2.05 13.61 -14.71
CA ALA A 101 -2.91 14.49 -13.93
C ALA A 101 -4.33 13.91 -13.94
N SER A 102 -4.85 13.64 -12.74
CA SER A 102 -6.22 13.23 -12.50
C SER A 102 -7.17 14.14 -13.28
N GLY A 103 -7.83 13.60 -14.30
CA GLY A 103 -8.71 14.38 -15.16
C GLY A 103 -9.80 15.06 -14.35
N GLY A 104 -9.84 16.39 -14.40
CA GLY A 104 -10.89 17.24 -13.82
C GLY A 104 -10.94 17.25 -12.29
N GLY A 105 -11.15 18.44 -11.71
CA GLY A 105 -11.31 18.65 -10.27
C GLY A 105 -10.55 19.87 -9.76
N GLU A 106 -10.86 20.30 -8.55
CA GLU A 106 -10.14 21.35 -7.83
C GLU A 106 -8.91 20.75 -7.13
N ALA A 107 -7.77 21.44 -7.16
CA ALA A 107 -6.60 21.00 -6.41
C ALA A 107 -6.82 21.34 -4.92
N ILE A 108 -6.76 20.33 -4.05
CA ILE A 108 -6.95 20.52 -2.61
C ILE A 108 -5.69 20.13 -1.85
N ASP A 109 -5.46 20.76 -0.70
CA ASP A 109 -4.40 20.35 0.21
C ASP A 109 -4.76 19.00 0.85
N THR A 110 -4.06 17.95 0.43
CA THR A 110 -4.22 16.60 0.99
C THR A 110 -3.29 16.29 2.15
N SER A 111 -2.35 17.19 2.49
CA SER A 111 -1.23 16.92 3.40
C SER A 111 -1.66 16.35 4.75
N LYS A 112 -2.74 16.89 5.34
CA LYS A 112 -3.29 16.40 6.61
C LYS A 112 -3.79 14.95 6.52
N TYR A 113 -4.36 14.56 5.39
CA TYR A 113 -4.83 13.19 5.17
C TYR A 113 -3.67 12.26 4.87
N ASP A 114 -2.67 12.73 4.11
CA ASP A 114 -1.46 11.98 3.80
C ASP A 114 -0.70 11.64 5.09
N ALA A 115 -0.55 12.61 6.00
CA ALA A 115 0.04 12.40 7.31
C ALA A 115 -0.76 11.39 8.17
N ALA A 116 -2.09 11.45 8.13
CA ALA A 116 -2.95 10.50 8.83
C ALA A 116 -2.81 9.08 8.28
N ILE A 117 -2.78 8.93 6.95
CA ILE A 117 -2.57 7.66 6.26
C ILE A 117 -1.20 7.08 6.61
N ASP A 118 -0.14 7.89 6.59
CA ASP A 118 1.21 7.43 6.90
C ASP A 118 1.35 6.98 8.36
N SER A 119 0.73 7.71 9.30
CA SER A 119 0.69 7.32 10.71
C SER A 119 -0.05 5.99 10.89
N ALA A 120 -1.24 5.85 10.29
CA ALA A 120 -2.05 4.64 10.40
C ALA A 120 -1.39 3.44 9.70
N LYS A 121 -0.71 3.64 8.56
CA LYS A 121 0.10 2.61 7.89
C LYS A 121 1.19 2.09 8.80
N LYS A 122 1.99 2.96 9.41
CA LYS A 122 3.04 2.55 10.37
C LYS A 122 2.49 1.73 11.52
N GLN A 123 1.27 2.04 11.99
CA GLN A 123 0.62 1.26 13.04
C GLN A 123 0.19 -0.12 12.53
N ALA A 124 -0.44 -0.19 11.35
CA ALA A 124 -0.85 -1.43 10.72
C ALA A 124 0.36 -2.32 10.38
N ASP A 125 1.48 -1.75 9.95
CA ASP A 125 2.71 -2.49 9.64
C ASP A 125 3.34 -3.09 10.91
N ARG A 126 3.31 -2.36 12.03
CA ARG A 126 3.78 -2.86 13.34
C ARG A 126 2.87 -3.94 13.92
N LYS A 127 1.57 -3.89 13.59
CA LYS A 127 0.53 -4.77 14.13
C LYS A 127 -0.44 -5.21 13.02
N PRO A 128 -0.02 -6.09 12.08
CA PRO A 128 -0.80 -6.41 10.88
C PRO A 128 -2.12 -7.15 11.16
N ASN A 129 -2.25 -7.77 12.34
CA ASN A 129 -3.45 -8.47 12.77
C ASN A 129 -4.30 -7.66 13.76
N ASP A 130 -3.91 -6.42 14.06
CA ASP A 130 -4.68 -5.55 14.94
C ASP A 130 -5.82 -4.88 14.16
N LEU A 131 -7.05 -5.23 14.52
CA LEU A 131 -8.25 -4.71 13.86
C LEU A 131 -8.38 -3.20 14.02
N GLY A 132 -7.93 -2.64 15.15
CA GLY A 132 -7.95 -1.20 15.39
C GLY A 132 -7.01 -0.44 14.45
N ALA A 133 -5.78 -0.94 14.26
CA ALA A 133 -4.81 -0.35 13.35
C ALA A 133 -5.29 -0.42 11.88
N ARG A 134 -5.88 -1.55 11.46
CA ARG A 134 -6.48 -1.69 10.12
C ARG A 134 -7.69 -0.76 9.94
N SER A 135 -8.56 -0.68 10.93
CA SER A 135 -9.71 0.23 10.92
C SER A 135 -9.28 1.69 10.85
N ALA A 136 -8.29 2.12 11.65
CA ALA A 136 -7.73 3.46 11.59
C ALA A 136 -7.18 3.81 10.20
N LEU A 137 -6.51 2.85 9.56
CA LEU A 137 -6.03 3.02 8.19
C LEU A 137 -7.17 3.12 7.17
N ALA A 138 -8.22 2.29 7.31
CA ALA A 138 -9.43 2.39 6.49
C ALA A 138 -10.09 3.78 6.61
N HIS A 139 -10.23 4.29 7.84
CA HIS A 139 -10.79 5.60 8.14
C HIS A 139 -9.95 6.74 7.54
N ALA A 140 -8.62 6.66 7.60
CA ALA A 140 -7.73 7.67 7.03
C ALA A 140 -7.89 7.76 5.49
N TYR A 141 -7.97 6.61 4.80
CA TYR A 141 -8.28 6.58 3.37
C TYR A 141 -9.69 7.11 3.08
N LEU A 142 -10.69 6.74 3.87
CA LEU A 142 -12.07 7.19 3.67
C LEU A 142 -12.18 8.71 3.77
N ALA A 143 -11.50 9.32 4.74
CA ALA A 143 -11.48 10.76 4.92
C ALA A 143 -10.87 11.49 3.72
N ARG A 144 -9.75 10.98 3.18
CA ARG A 144 -9.13 11.55 1.97
C ARG A 144 -10.03 11.36 0.74
N ALA A 145 -10.62 10.17 0.59
CA ALA A 145 -11.53 9.85 -0.51
C ALA A 145 -12.72 10.81 -0.57
N ASN A 146 -13.34 11.09 0.58
CA ASN A 146 -14.45 12.04 0.68
C ASN A 146 -14.03 13.45 0.26
N ALA A 147 -12.90 13.95 0.77
CA ALA A 147 -12.39 15.27 0.39
C ALA A 147 -12.08 15.36 -1.12
N LEU A 148 -11.47 14.33 -1.69
CA LEU A 148 -11.16 14.27 -3.12
C LEU A 148 -12.41 14.16 -3.99
N ARG A 149 -13.42 13.39 -3.55
CA ARG A 149 -14.73 13.31 -4.22
C ARG A 149 -15.40 14.66 -4.25
N ASP A 150 -15.40 15.39 -3.13
CA ASP A 150 -15.99 16.72 -3.02
C ASP A 150 -15.24 17.73 -3.91
N ALA A 151 -13.93 17.55 -4.08
CA ALA A 151 -13.10 18.27 -5.04
C ALA A 151 -13.26 17.79 -6.50
N ARG A 152 -14.15 16.83 -6.76
CA ARG A 152 -14.42 16.19 -8.07
C ARG A 152 -13.21 15.46 -8.68
N GLN A 153 -12.20 15.11 -7.89
CA GLN A 153 -11.07 14.28 -8.30
C GLN A 153 -11.45 12.78 -8.25
N TYR A 154 -12.45 12.38 -9.04
CA TYR A 154 -13.10 11.08 -8.94
C TYR A 154 -12.16 9.88 -9.14
N ARG A 155 -11.19 9.97 -10.06
CA ARG A 155 -10.21 8.89 -10.31
C ARG A 155 -9.37 8.59 -9.07
N VAL A 156 -8.91 9.63 -8.38
CA VAL A 156 -8.08 9.52 -7.18
C VAL A 156 -8.93 9.04 -6.00
N ALA A 157 -10.12 9.63 -5.82
CA ALA A 157 -11.06 9.26 -4.76
C ALA A 157 -11.47 7.79 -4.86
N LEU A 158 -11.69 7.26 -6.07
CA LEU A 158 -12.00 5.85 -6.30
C LEU A 158 -10.90 4.92 -5.75
N GLY A 159 -9.63 5.29 -5.95
CA GLY A 159 -8.50 4.53 -5.43
C GLY A 159 -8.49 4.48 -3.91
N ASP A 160 -8.80 5.61 -3.25
CA ASP A 160 -8.89 5.64 -1.79
C ASP A 160 -10.10 4.89 -1.24
N TYR A 161 -11.28 4.97 -1.86
CA TYR A 161 -12.42 4.14 -1.47
C TYR A 161 -12.12 2.64 -1.61
N ARG A 162 -11.43 2.23 -2.69
CA ARG A 162 -10.98 0.85 -2.86
C ARG A 162 -10.00 0.44 -1.76
N ARG A 163 -9.06 1.32 -1.37
CA ARG A 163 -8.16 1.07 -0.24
C ARG A 163 -8.92 0.97 1.09
N THR A 164 -9.91 1.82 1.35
CA THR A 164 -10.79 1.66 2.52
C THR A 164 -11.40 0.26 2.55
N LEU A 165 -11.93 -0.22 1.43
CA LEU A 165 -12.54 -1.56 1.32
C LEU A 165 -11.55 -2.72 1.45
N GLN A 166 -10.25 -2.50 1.20
CA GLN A 166 -9.22 -3.51 1.47
C GLN A 166 -8.99 -3.72 2.97
N TYR A 167 -9.13 -2.67 3.77
CA TYR A 167 -8.91 -2.74 5.22
C TYR A 167 -10.21 -2.94 6.01
N ASP A 168 -11.32 -2.43 5.50
CA ASP A 168 -12.68 -2.53 6.03
C ASP A 168 -13.67 -2.88 4.90
N PRO A 169 -13.85 -4.17 4.57
CA PRO A 169 -14.72 -4.61 3.47
C PRO A 169 -16.21 -4.29 3.69
N GLU A 170 -16.64 -4.08 4.94
CA GLU A 170 -18.04 -3.83 5.30
C GLU A 170 -18.39 -2.33 5.29
N ASN A 171 -17.42 -1.47 4.95
CA ASN A 171 -17.60 -0.03 4.93
C ASN A 171 -18.64 0.40 3.87
N ARG A 172 -19.88 0.63 4.31
CA ARG A 172 -21.02 0.95 3.44
C ARG A 172 -20.80 2.26 2.68
N ASP A 173 -20.23 3.26 3.33
CA ASP A 173 -19.94 4.56 2.71
C ASP A 173 -18.95 4.39 1.55
N ALA A 174 -17.87 3.64 1.75
CA ALA A 174 -16.90 3.39 0.68
C ALA A 174 -17.48 2.57 -0.47
N GLN A 175 -18.30 1.54 -0.18
CA GLN A 175 -19.00 0.76 -1.21
C GLN A 175 -19.90 1.64 -2.08
N GLN A 176 -20.75 2.45 -1.44
CA GLN A 176 -21.71 3.32 -2.11
C GLN A 176 -21.00 4.39 -2.94
N ASN A 177 -19.99 5.05 -2.37
CA ASN A 177 -19.28 6.11 -3.08
C ASN A 177 -18.41 5.60 -4.22
N ALA A 178 -17.74 4.44 -4.06
CA ALA A 178 -17.02 3.82 -5.15
C ALA A 178 -17.96 3.45 -6.32
N ALA A 179 -19.10 2.84 -6.01
CA ALA A 179 -20.12 2.50 -7.02
C ALA A 179 -20.67 3.74 -7.73
N MET A 180 -20.98 4.80 -6.96
CA MET A 180 -21.45 6.08 -7.50
C MET A 180 -20.42 6.72 -8.43
N ILE A 181 -19.14 6.75 -8.03
CA ILE A 181 -18.07 7.27 -8.87
C ILE A 181 -17.96 6.48 -10.18
N ILE A 182 -17.98 5.14 -10.11
CA ILE A 182 -17.93 4.28 -11.30
C ILE A 182 -19.11 4.60 -12.24
N MET A 183 -20.31 4.80 -11.71
CA MET A 183 -21.48 5.21 -12.50
C MET A 183 -21.27 6.57 -13.16
N ILE A 184 -20.85 7.60 -12.41
CA ILE A 184 -20.60 8.95 -12.92
C ILE A 184 -19.56 8.91 -14.05
N MET A 185 -18.47 8.18 -13.85
CA MET A 185 -17.41 8.06 -14.86
C MET A 185 -17.93 7.42 -16.16
N LYS A 186 -18.69 6.31 -16.03
CA LYS A 186 -19.32 5.65 -17.19
C LYS A 186 -20.31 6.57 -17.91
N GLN A 187 -21.13 7.32 -17.17
CA GLN A 187 -22.08 8.28 -17.74
C GLN A 187 -21.40 9.43 -18.48
N MET A 188 -20.23 9.86 -18.04
CA MET A 188 -19.41 10.86 -18.74
C MET A 188 -18.58 10.28 -19.90
N GLY A 189 -18.70 8.99 -20.20
CA GLY A 189 -17.86 8.32 -21.21
C GLY A 189 -16.38 8.29 -20.84
N ARG A 190 -16.05 8.35 -19.55
CA ARG A 190 -14.67 8.34 -19.05
C ARG A 190 -14.27 6.91 -18.67
N GLU A 191 -13.04 6.55 -18.99
CA GLU A 191 -12.46 5.28 -18.57
C GLU A 191 -12.35 5.20 -17.04
N VAL A 192 -12.83 4.09 -16.48
CA VAL A 192 -12.70 3.78 -15.05
C VAL A 192 -11.34 3.13 -14.84
N PRO A 193 -10.43 3.71 -14.04
CA PRO A 193 -9.14 3.10 -13.78
C PRO A 193 -9.30 1.73 -13.13
N GLU A 194 -8.46 0.78 -13.53
CA GLU A 194 -8.33 -0.49 -12.84
C GLU A 194 -7.77 -0.30 -11.42
N PRO A 195 -8.09 -1.19 -10.46
CA PRO A 195 -7.54 -1.12 -9.11
C PRO A 195 -6.01 -1.06 -9.12
N GLY A 196 -5.43 -0.05 -8.45
CA GLY A 196 -4.00 0.19 -8.41
C GLY A 196 -3.45 1.06 -9.55
N GLN A 197 -4.26 1.38 -10.56
CA GLN A 197 -3.91 2.30 -11.65
C GLN A 197 -4.51 3.70 -11.44
N GLU A 198 -5.03 4.00 -10.25
CA GLU A 198 -5.55 5.31 -9.94
C GLU A 198 -4.42 6.36 -9.83
N PRO A 199 -4.61 7.56 -10.42
CA PRO A 199 -3.60 8.60 -10.40
C PRO A 199 -3.40 9.17 -8.99
N ALA A 200 -2.28 9.89 -8.80
CA ALA A 200 -2.07 10.69 -7.60
C ALA A 200 -3.01 11.93 -7.55
N PRO A 201 -3.28 12.49 -6.35
CA PRO A 201 -3.98 13.76 -6.21
C PRO A 201 -3.35 14.87 -7.06
N LEU A 202 -4.18 15.80 -7.55
CA LEU A 202 -3.69 16.99 -8.24
C LEU A 202 -2.75 17.80 -7.32
N PRO A 203 -1.62 18.30 -7.85
CA PRO A 203 -0.66 19.06 -7.04
C PRO A 203 -1.29 20.36 -6.54
N PHE A 204 -1.37 20.51 -5.22
CA PHE A 204 -1.84 21.74 -4.58
C PHE A 204 -0.74 22.80 -4.56
N GLN A 205 -1.04 24.00 -5.08
CA GLN A 205 -0.10 25.12 -5.17
C GLN A 205 -0.31 26.18 -4.06
N GLY A 206 -1.28 25.97 -3.17
CA GLY A 206 -1.76 26.98 -2.21
C GLY A 206 -0.88 27.19 -0.97
N GLY A 207 0.42 27.30 -1.17
CA GLY A 207 1.40 27.80 -0.20
C GLY A 207 2.52 28.63 -0.84
N ALA A 208 2.56 28.77 -2.16
CA ALA A 208 3.54 29.60 -2.87
C ALA A 208 3.04 31.03 -3.05
N ALA A 209 2.76 31.72 -1.95
CA ALA A 209 2.64 33.18 -1.93
C ALA A 209 4.02 33.85 -2.12
N ASN A 210 4.76 33.47 -3.17
CA ASN A 210 5.88 34.23 -3.73
C ASN A 210 6.40 33.62 -5.04
N ARG A 211 5.53 33.38 -6.03
CA ARG A 211 6.01 33.28 -7.42
C ARG A 211 5.71 34.59 -8.11
N PRO A 212 6.71 35.42 -8.45
CA PRO A 212 6.46 36.55 -9.33
C PRO A 212 5.89 35.98 -10.64
N SER A 213 4.66 36.38 -10.95
CA SER A 213 4.02 36.07 -12.22
C SER A 213 4.91 36.62 -13.33
N ALA A 214 5.58 35.73 -14.05
CA ALA A 214 6.25 36.09 -15.30
C ALA A 214 5.18 36.37 -16.38
N SER A 215 4.38 37.42 -16.17
CA SER A 215 3.67 38.11 -17.24
C SER A 215 4.64 39.14 -17.80
N ALA A 216 5.34 38.73 -18.85
CA ALA A 216 6.15 39.56 -19.71
C ALA A 216 5.43 40.89 -20.01
N SER A 217 6.00 41.99 -19.54
CA SER A 217 5.83 43.31 -20.15
C SER A 217 7.13 43.66 -20.83
N SER A 218 7.13 43.41 -22.15
CA SER A 218 8.09 43.92 -23.11
C SER A 218 8.30 45.43 -22.89
N SER A 219 9.39 45.78 -22.23
CA SER A 219 9.97 47.12 -22.32
C SER A 219 11.20 47.01 -23.21
N VAL A 220 11.01 47.37 -24.48
CA VAL A 220 12.09 47.58 -25.45
C VAL A 220 12.93 48.75 -24.95
N PRO A 221 14.24 48.62 -24.67
CA PRO A 221 15.06 49.77 -24.38
C PRO A 221 15.33 50.53 -25.68
N LEU A 222 14.86 51.77 -25.72
CA LEU A 222 15.16 52.75 -26.77
C LEU A 222 16.67 53.04 -26.75
N ALA A 223 17.39 52.49 -27.73
CA ALA A 223 18.78 52.80 -27.97
C ALA A 223 18.91 54.30 -28.32
N LYS A 224 19.68 55.03 -27.52
CA LYS A 224 20.17 56.37 -27.88
C LYS A 224 21.33 56.19 -28.85
N SER A 225 21.09 56.54 -30.11
CA SER A 225 22.14 56.77 -31.11
C SER A 225 22.41 58.27 -31.22
N HIS A 226 23.65 58.65 -30.93
CA HIS A 226 24.37 59.90 -31.24
C HIS A 226 23.82 61.23 -30.70
#